data_AF-A0A9P6Y8I9-F1
#
_entry.id   AF-A0A9P6Y8I9-F1
#
_cell.length_a   1.000
_cell.length_b   1.000
_cell.length_c   1.000
_cell.angle_alpha   90.00
_cell.angle_beta   90.00
_cell.angle_gamma   90.00
#
_symmetry.space_group_name_H-M   'P 1'
#
loop_
_entity.id
_entity.type
_entity.pdbx_description
1 polymer ?
#
loop_
_entity_poly.entity_id
_entity_poly.type
_entity_poly.pdbx_seq_one_letter_code
_entity_poly.pdbx_strand_id
1 'polypeptide(L)'
;MQRHVGHATGAMVRALRTADLRASLLQFATDFLEHFSQPHVGQACRLIAADASQFPEEARTLYRHGAGALTLHLAEWIETVCMQGQLRHDDPHFMAELLLSMIAGQDFDKQRFHTPHRDDALLRRRWAEFSVDSFLRAFAPQPSPAPSTNQPRSSS
;
A
#
# COMPACT_ATOMS: atom_id res chain seq x y z
N MET A 1 21.51 8.61 -5.80
CA MET A 1 20.22 8.35 -5.11
C MET A 1 19.26 7.46 -5.91
N GLN A 2 19.03 7.71 -7.21
CA GLN A 2 18.08 6.92 -8.03
C GLN A 2 18.24 5.39 -7.98
N ARG A 3 19.49 4.87 -7.98
CA ARG A 3 19.75 3.43 -7.91
C ARG A 3 19.24 2.76 -6.62
N HIS A 4 19.21 3.46 -5.48
CA HIS A 4 18.81 2.82 -4.20
C HIS A 4 17.28 2.78 -4.03
N VAL A 5 16.58 3.84 -4.46
CA VAL A 5 15.11 3.94 -4.33
C VAL A 5 14.41 2.92 -5.24
N GLY A 6 14.85 2.77 -6.49
CA GLY A 6 14.24 1.79 -7.41
C GLY A 6 14.45 0.32 -6.99
N HIS A 7 15.58 0.00 -6.36
CA HIS A 7 15.86 -1.36 -5.88
C HIS A 7 15.01 -1.76 -4.67
N ALA A 8 14.71 -0.82 -3.77
CA ALA A 8 13.87 -1.07 -2.59
C ALA A 8 12.41 -1.35 -3.00
N THR A 9 11.85 -0.53 -3.91
CA THR A 9 10.51 -0.71 -4.46
C THR A 9 10.33 -2.08 -5.11
N GLY A 10 11.28 -2.51 -5.94
CA GLY A 10 11.22 -3.83 -6.59
C GLY A 10 11.39 -5.02 -5.63
N ALA A 11 12.02 -4.84 -4.47
CA ALA A 11 12.12 -5.89 -3.46
C ALA A 11 10.80 -6.05 -2.68
N MET A 12 10.15 -4.96 -2.31
CA MET A 12 8.87 -4.97 -1.58
C MET A 12 7.75 -5.62 -2.38
N VAL A 13 7.64 -5.28 -3.67
CA VAL A 13 6.60 -5.85 -4.55
C VAL A 13 6.82 -7.36 -4.75
N ARG A 14 8.08 -7.83 -4.76
CA ARG A 14 8.38 -9.28 -4.87
C ARG A 14 7.96 -10.08 -3.63
N ALA A 15 7.76 -9.45 -2.49
CA ALA A 15 7.23 -10.11 -1.30
C ALA A 15 5.73 -10.43 -1.43
N LEU A 16 5.02 -9.77 -2.35
CA LEU A 16 3.59 -9.98 -2.57
C LEU A 16 3.33 -11.30 -3.28
N ARG A 17 2.79 -12.28 -2.55
CA ARG A 17 2.41 -13.60 -3.07
C ARG A 17 0.90 -13.81 -2.88
N THR A 18 0.25 -14.48 -3.82
CA THR A 18 -1.22 -14.68 -3.77
C THR A 18 -1.65 -15.85 -2.87
N ALA A 19 -0.73 -16.74 -2.48
CA ALA A 19 -1.04 -17.94 -1.71
C ALA A 19 -1.48 -17.65 -0.26
N ASP A 20 -0.93 -16.60 0.36
CA ASP A 20 -1.38 -16.06 1.65
C ASP A 20 -1.43 -14.54 1.53
N LEU A 21 -2.62 -14.04 1.21
CA LEU A 21 -2.86 -12.62 0.96
C LEU A 21 -2.51 -11.76 2.18
N ARG A 22 -2.93 -12.19 3.38
CA ARG A 22 -2.72 -11.42 4.61
C ARG A 22 -1.24 -11.39 4.98
N ALA A 23 -0.57 -12.53 4.95
CA ALA A 23 0.86 -12.57 5.28
C ALA A 23 1.70 -11.74 4.30
N SER A 24 1.35 -11.78 3.01
CA SER A 24 2.02 -11.00 1.97
C SER A 24 1.85 -9.49 2.16
N LEU A 25 0.62 -9.04 2.42
CA LEU A 25 0.35 -7.63 2.72
C LEU A 25 1.03 -7.18 4.01
N LEU A 26 1.08 -8.04 5.03
CA LEU A 26 1.74 -7.72 6.30
C LEU A 26 3.25 -7.59 6.13
N GLN A 27 3.88 -8.49 5.37
CA GLN A 27 5.30 -8.39 5.05
C GLN A 27 5.58 -7.11 4.27
N PHE A 28 4.81 -6.84 3.23
CA PHE A 28 4.90 -5.61 2.44
C PHE A 28 4.79 -4.35 3.32
N ALA A 29 3.78 -4.28 4.19
CA ALA A 29 3.56 -3.13 5.07
C ALA A 29 4.71 -2.95 6.08
N THR A 30 5.27 -4.05 6.58
CA THR A 30 6.41 -4.03 7.50
C THR A 30 7.66 -3.52 6.80
N ASP A 31 7.97 -4.06 5.62
CA ASP A 31 9.12 -3.64 4.81
C ASP A 31 8.99 -2.17 4.41
N PHE A 32 7.79 -1.74 4.02
CA PHE A 32 7.48 -0.34 3.71
C PHE A 32 7.79 0.57 4.89
N LEU A 33 7.23 0.29 6.06
CA LEU A 33 7.46 1.10 7.27
C LEU A 33 8.94 1.07 7.69
N GLU A 34 9.62 -0.05 7.53
CA GLU A 34 11.05 -0.16 7.81
C GLU A 34 11.91 0.68 6.88
N HIS A 35 11.71 0.56 5.58
CA HIS A 35 12.46 1.34 4.60
C HIS A 35 12.29 2.85 4.84
N PHE A 36 11.06 3.31 5.00
CA PHE A 36 10.81 4.74 5.20
C PHE A 36 11.17 5.25 6.61
N SER A 37 11.34 4.37 7.60
CA SER A 37 11.92 4.75 8.90
C SER A 37 13.43 5.03 8.84
N GLN A 38 14.10 4.66 7.74
CA GLN A 38 15.55 4.84 7.63
C GLN A 38 15.88 6.34 7.51
N PRO A 39 16.79 6.88 8.37
CA PRO A 39 17.07 8.32 8.40
C PRO A 39 17.47 8.93 7.07
N HIS A 40 18.19 8.18 6.24
CA HIS A 40 18.66 8.64 4.92
C HIS A 40 17.52 8.78 3.90
N VAL A 41 16.44 7.99 4.02
CA VAL A 41 15.25 8.10 3.16
C VAL A 41 14.52 9.39 3.48
N GLY A 42 14.26 9.68 4.76
CA GLY A 42 13.64 10.93 5.19
C GLY A 42 14.48 12.17 4.83
N GLN A 43 15.80 12.09 4.96
CA GLN A 43 16.71 13.17 4.53
C GLN A 43 16.65 13.42 3.03
N ALA A 44 16.68 12.35 2.21
CA ALA A 44 16.55 12.46 0.77
C ALA A 44 15.22 13.11 0.38
N CYS A 45 14.10 12.65 0.94
CA CYS A 45 12.78 13.23 0.68
C CYS A 45 12.70 14.73 1.03
N ARG A 46 13.32 15.16 2.14
CA ARG A 46 13.35 16.57 2.53
C ARG A 46 14.17 17.45 1.57
N LEU A 47 15.33 16.97 1.14
CA LEU A 47 16.16 17.68 0.16
C LEU A 47 15.39 17.86 -1.17
N ILE A 48 14.79 16.78 -1.66
CA ILE A 48 13.98 16.80 -2.89
C ILE A 48 12.81 17.79 -2.74
N ALA A 49 12.12 17.77 -1.60
CA ALA A 49 10.97 18.65 -1.37
C ALA A 49 11.36 20.14 -1.27
N ALA A 50 12.55 20.46 -0.74
CA ALA A 50 13.05 21.83 -0.67
C ALA A 50 13.33 22.42 -2.07
N ASP A 51 13.80 21.58 -2.99
CA ASP A 51 14.18 21.98 -4.35
C ASP A 51 13.03 21.81 -5.36
N ALA A 52 11.93 21.14 -5.00
CA ALA A 52 10.86 20.76 -5.91
C ALA A 52 10.16 21.94 -6.61
N SER A 53 10.06 23.10 -5.96
CA SER A 53 9.48 24.30 -6.59
C SER A 53 10.42 24.93 -7.62
N GLN A 54 11.73 24.73 -7.48
CA GLN A 54 12.77 25.25 -8.37
C GLN A 54 13.04 24.28 -9.54
N PHE A 55 12.87 22.98 -9.31
CA PHE A 55 13.13 21.89 -10.26
C PHE A 55 11.94 20.94 -10.37
N PRO A 56 10.79 21.39 -10.92
CA PRO A 56 9.54 20.63 -10.89
C PRO A 56 9.58 19.37 -11.75
N GLU A 57 10.29 19.35 -12.88
CA GLU A 57 10.36 18.17 -13.76
C GLU A 57 11.24 17.06 -13.17
N GLU A 58 12.32 17.44 -12.50
CA GLU A 58 13.20 16.55 -11.75
C GLU A 58 12.45 15.92 -10.58
N ALA A 59 11.69 16.73 -9.83
CA ALA A 59 10.85 16.26 -8.73
C ALA A 59 9.77 15.27 -9.22
N ARG A 60 9.08 15.58 -10.32
CA ARG A 60 8.09 14.67 -10.96
C ARG A 60 8.73 13.37 -11.40
N THR A 61 9.90 13.44 -12.02
CA THR A 61 10.64 12.25 -12.48
C THR A 61 11.04 11.37 -11.31
N LEU A 62 11.52 11.97 -10.23
CA LEU A 62 11.90 11.22 -9.04
C LEU A 62 10.69 10.58 -8.34
N TYR A 63 9.56 11.28 -8.28
CA TYR A 63 8.30 10.71 -7.80
C TYR A 63 7.86 9.51 -8.66
N ARG A 64 7.85 9.66 -9.99
CA ARG A 64 7.47 8.59 -10.93
C ARG A 64 8.31 7.33 -10.74
N HIS A 65 9.63 7.46 -10.56
CA HIS A 65 10.51 6.31 -10.37
C HIS A 65 10.55 5.76 -8.94
N GLY A 66 9.96 6.46 -7.97
CA GLY A 66 9.89 6.05 -6.56
C GLY A 66 8.48 5.61 -6.17
N ALA A 67 7.75 6.51 -5.52
CA ALA A 67 6.40 6.26 -5.00
C ALA A 67 5.38 5.96 -6.11
N GLY A 68 5.50 6.61 -7.26
CA GLY A 68 4.64 6.35 -8.42
C GLY A 68 4.77 4.91 -8.93
N ALA A 69 6.00 4.44 -9.14
CA ALA A 69 6.28 3.06 -9.55
C ALA A 69 5.81 2.03 -8.50
N LEU A 70 5.99 2.32 -7.20
CA LEU A 70 5.49 1.46 -6.13
C LEU A 70 3.96 1.32 -6.18
N THR A 71 3.26 2.43 -6.35
CA THR A 71 1.79 2.45 -6.41
C THR A 71 1.28 1.67 -7.63
N LEU A 72 1.91 1.86 -8.80
CA LEU A 72 1.56 1.15 -10.02
C LEU A 72 1.73 -0.37 -9.87
N HIS A 73 2.88 -0.82 -9.36
CA HIS A 73 3.12 -2.25 -9.16
C HIS A 73 2.21 -2.88 -8.12
N LEU A 74 1.87 -2.14 -7.06
CA LEU A 74 0.89 -2.59 -6.08
C LEU A 74 -0.51 -2.70 -6.70
N ALA A 75 -0.90 -1.76 -7.57
CA ALA A 75 -2.17 -1.80 -8.29
C ALA A 75 -2.26 -3.01 -9.23
N GLU A 76 -1.21 -3.29 -10.03
CA GLU A 76 -1.12 -4.48 -10.90
C GLU A 76 -1.29 -5.79 -10.10
N TRP A 77 -0.68 -5.86 -8.91
CA TRP A 77 -0.82 -7.02 -8.04
C TRP A 77 -2.23 -7.11 -7.41
N ILE A 78 -2.82 -5.99 -6.97
CA ILE A 78 -4.19 -5.95 -6.45
C ILE A 78 -5.19 -6.40 -7.51
N GLU A 79 -5.03 -5.97 -8.76
CA GLU A 79 -5.86 -6.42 -9.88
C GLU A 79 -5.85 -7.96 -9.99
N THR A 80 -4.66 -8.57 -9.90
CA THR A 80 -4.51 -10.04 -9.91
C THR A 80 -5.24 -10.70 -8.74
N VAL A 81 -5.16 -10.13 -7.54
CA VAL A 81 -5.84 -10.63 -6.32
C VAL A 81 -7.37 -10.51 -6.45
N CYS A 82 -7.86 -9.40 -7.00
CA CYS A 82 -9.28 -9.18 -7.29
C CYS A 82 -9.80 -10.19 -8.33
N MET A 83 -9.04 -10.44 -9.42
CA MET A 83 -9.38 -11.45 -10.42
C MET A 83 -9.47 -12.87 -9.84
N GLN A 84 -8.69 -13.16 -8.80
CA GLN A 84 -8.73 -14.44 -8.08
C GLN A 84 -9.88 -14.52 -7.05
N GLY A 85 -10.69 -13.46 -6.92
CA GLY A 85 -11.80 -13.39 -5.97
C GLY A 85 -11.38 -13.30 -4.51
N GLN A 86 -10.11 -13.02 -4.24
CA GLN A 86 -9.59 -12.88 -2.87
C GLN A 86 -9.90 -11.52 -2.24
N LEU A 87 -10.16 -10.51 -3.08
CA LEU A 87 -10.69 -9.20 -2.69
C LEU A 87 -11.91 -8.87 -3.55
N ARG A 88 -12.82 -8.07 -3.00
CA ARG A 88 -13.88 -7.44 -3.80
C ARG A 88 -13.24 -6.51 -4.82
N HIS A 89 -13.62 -6.70 -6.08
CA HIS A 89 -13.17 -5.86 -7.18
C HIS A 89 -13.65 -4.41 -7.01
N ASP A 90 -12.71 -3.48 -7.12
CA ASP A 90 -12.87 -2.02 -7.20
C ASP A 90 -11.75 -1.47 -8.10
N ASP A 91 -11.53 -0.16 -8.18
CA ASP A 91 -10.39 0.41 -8.92
C ASP A 91 -9.04 0.05 -8.25
N PRO A 92 -8.16 -0.76 -8.90
CA PRO A 92 -6.91 -1.21 -8.28
C PRO A 92 -5.94 -0.09 -7.93
N HIS A 93 -5.95 1.03 -8.66
CA HIS A 93 -5.07 2.18 -8.37
C HIS A 93 -5.52 2.89 -7.10
N PHE A 94 -6.83 3.11 -6.95
CA PHE A 94 -7.37 3.69 -5.71
C PHE A 94 -7.17 2.76 -4.52
N MET A 95 -7.33 1.44 -4.71
CA MET A 95 -7.04 0.47 -3.66
C MET A 95 -5.56 0.50 -3.23
N ALA A 96 -4.63 0.57 -4.18
CA ALA A 96 -3.20 0.67 -3.90
C ALA A 96 -2.83 1.95 -3.16
N GLU A 97 -3.31 3.11 -3.63
CA GLU A 97 -3.05 4.40 -3.00
C GLU A 97 -3.67 4.48 -1.59
N LEU A 98 -4.88 3.96 -1.41
CA LEU A 98 -5.53 3.86 -0.11
C LEU A 98 -4.72 2.97 0.84
N LEU A 99 -4.29 1.78 0.40
CA LEU A 99 -3.48 0.88 1.21
C LEU A 99 -2.16 1.53 1.66
N LEU A 100 -1.44 2.17 0.74
CA LEU A 100 -0.21 2.90 1.06
C LEU A 100 -0.46 4.02 2.07
N SER A 101 -1.56 4.75 1.91
CA SER A 101 -1.97 5.82 2.83
C SER A 101 -2.32 5.29 4.22
N MET A 102 -3.00 4.15 4.30
CA MET A 102 -3.31 3.48 5.57
C MET A 102 -2.03 3.02 6.28
N ILE A 103 -1.10 2.40 5.54
CA ILE A 103 0.18 1.92 6.08
C ILE A 103 1.03 3.11 6.55
N ALA A 104 1.21 4.14 5.73
CA ALA A 104 1.98 5.33 6.11
C ALA A 104 1.37 6.07 7.30
N GLY A 105 0.03 6.20 7.29
CA GLY A 105 -0.71 7.02 8.23
C GLY A 105 -0.12 8.43 8.32
N GLN A 106 -0.02 8.95 9.54
CA GLN A 106 0.64 10.24 9.80
C GLN A 106 2.10 10.10 10.21
N ASP A 107 2.75 8.94 10.01
CA ASP A 107 4.11 8.73 10.56
C ASP A 107 5.13 9.69 9.95
N PHE A 108 5.09 9.89 8.64
CA PHE A 108 6.02 10.77 7.93
C PHE A 108 5.86 12.23 8.32
N ASP A 109 4.63 12.69 8.52
CA ASP A 109 4.39 14.04 9.03
C ASP A 109 4.92 14.19 10.46
N LYS A 110 4.65 13.20 11.33
CA LYS A 110 5.19 13.21 12.71
C LYS A 110 6.71 13.24 12.73
N GLN A 111 7.38 12.48 11.87
CA GLN A 111 8.83 12.55 11.69
C GLN A 111 9.30 13.94 11.22
N ARG A 112 8.60 14.52 10.23
CA ARG A 112 8.91 15.85 9.69
C ARG A 112 8.80 16.96 10.73
N PHE A 113 7.82 16.87 11.63
CA PHE A 113 7.60 17.82 12.72
C PHE A 113 8.28 17.43 14.03
N HIS A 114 9.24 16.49 14.01
CA HIS A 114 9.98 16.05 15.19
C HIS A 114 9.08 15.62 16.38
N THR A 115 7.93 15.05 16.07
CA THR A 115 6.93 14.56 17.01
C THR A 115 7.12 13.05 17.24
N PRO A 116 6.68 12.48 18.38
CA PRO A 116 6.70 11.04 18.58
C PRO A 116 6.04 10.28 17.41
N HIS A 117 6.80 9.38 16.81
CA HIS A 117 6.44 8.54 15.66
C HIS A 117 6.76 7.09 15.98
N ARG A 118 6.55 6.17 15.04
CA ARG A 118 6.80 4.74 15.24
C ARG A 118 8.29 4.43 15.03
N ASP A 119 9.11 4.83 16.00
CA ASP A 119 10.56 4.64 16.01
C ASP A 119 10.98 3.20 16.35
N ASP A 120 10.13 2.44 17.05
CA ASP A 120 10.36 1.05 17.39
C ASP A 120 9.76 0.04 16.39
N ALA A 121 10.41 -1.12 16.23
CA ALA A 121 9.97 -2.19 15.32
C ALA A 121 8.62 -2.82 15.73
N LEU A 122 8.35 -2.96 17.03
CA LEU A 122 7.08 -3.48 17.55
C LEU A 122 5.93 -2.52 17.23
N LEU A 123 6.15 -1.21 17.39
CA LEU A 123 5.16 -0.19 17.07
C LEU A 123 4.83 -0.16 15.58
N ARG A 124 5.85 -0.27 14.71
CA ARG A 124 5.67 -0.39 13.26
C ARG A 124 4.88 -1.65 12.89
N ARG A 125 5.26 -2.81 13.44
CA ARG A 125 4.56 -4.08 13.20
C ARG A 125 3.09 -4.02 13.62
N ARG A 126 2.79 -3.51 14.83
CA ARG A 126 1.41 -3.40 15.32
C ARG A 126 0.55 -2.49 14.42
N TRP A 127 1.14 -1.42 13.89
CA TRP A 127 0.46 -0.55 12.95
C TRP A 127 0.26 -1.19 11.57
N ALA A 128 1.25 -1.94 11.08
CA ALA A 128 1.14 -2.72 9.85
C ALA A 128 -0.03 -3.72 9.94
N GLU A 129 -0.10 -4.48 11.04
CA GLU A 129 -1.20 -5.43 11.32
C GLU A 129 -2.56 -4.70 11.31
N PHE A 130 -2.69 -3.60 12.05
CA PHE A 130 -3.92 -2.82 12.10
C PHE A 130 -4.36 -2.30 10.73
N SER A 131 -3.41 -1.79 9.94
CA SER A 131 -3.69 -1.19 8.63
C SER A 131 -4.11 -2.26 7.61
N VAL A 132 -3.37 -3.36 7.54
CA VAL A 132 -3.66 -4.50 6.65
C VAL A 132 -4.99 -5.14 7.01
N ASP A 133 -5.26 -5.41 8.29
CA ASP A 133 -6.52 -6.03 8.71
C ASP A 133 -7.72 -5.11 8.46
N SER A 134 -7.52 -3.80 8.50
CA SER A 134 -8.57 -2.82 8.16
C SER A 134 -8.82 -2.78 6.66
N PHE A 135 -7.78 -2.80 5.83
CA PHE A 135 -7.89 -2.87 4.38
C PHE A 135 -8.60 -4.16 3.93
N LEU A 136 -8.19 -5.31 4.44
CA LEU A 136 -8.81 -6.60 4.13
C LEU A 136 -10.28 -6.65 4.51
N ARG A 137 -10.68 -6.02 5.63
CA ARG A 137 -12.09 -5.90 6.00
C ARG A 137 -12.88 -4.98 5.06
N ALA A 138 -12.28 -3.88 4.61
CA ALA A 138 -12.93 -2.94 3.69
C ALA A 138 -13.18 -3.53 2.29
N PHE A 139 -12.30 -4.43 1.83
CA PHE A 139 -12.36 -5.08 0.53
C PHE A 139 -12.62 -6.57 0.60
N ALA A 140 -13.24 -7.06 1.68
CA ALA A 140 -13.59 -8.47 1.82
C ALA A 140 -14.46 -8.92 0.62
N PRO A 141 -14.22 -10.12 0.06
CA PRO A 141 -15.02 -10.66 -1.04
C PRO A 141 -16.51 -10.63 -0.72
N GLN A 142 -17.34 -10.22 -1.68
CA GLN A 142 -18.78 -10.33 -1.50
C GLN A 142 -19.17 -11.81 -1.54
N PRO A 143 -19.99 -12.30 -0.59
CA PRO A 143 -20.59 -13.62 -0.73
C PRO A 143 -21.40 -13.63 -2.02
N SER A 144 -21.17 -14.63 -2.87
CA SER A 144 -21.94 -14.80 -4.10
C SER A 144 -23.44 -14.80 -3.74
N PRO A 145 -24.29 -13.98 -4.38
CA PRO A 145 -25.70 -13.94 -4.05
C PRO A 145 -26.27 -15.34 -4.24
N ALA A 146 -26.78 -15.92 -3.15
CA ALA A 146 -27.41 -17.24 -3.18
C ALA A 146 -28.46 -17.26 -4.31
N PRO A 147 -28.56 -18.34 -5.09
CA PRO A 147 -29.54 -18.42 -6.17
C PRO A 147 -30.92 -18.23 -5.55
N SER A 148 -31.57 -17.11 -5.89
CA SER A 148 -32.94 -16.83 -5.49
C SER A 148 -33.79 -17.98 -6.01
N THR A 149 -34.23 -18.85 -5.10
CA THR A 149 -35.21 -19.89 -5.38
C THR A 149 -36.53 -19.18 -5.60
N ASN A 150 -36.71 -18.65 -6.81
CA ASN A 150 -37.96 -18.07 -7.24
C ASN A 150 -38.88 -19.23 -7.61
N GLN A 151 -39.52 -19.81 -6.59
CA GLN A 151 -40.51 -20.87 -6.78
C GLN A 151 -41.74 -20.24 -7.45
N PRO A 152 -42.15 -20.64 -8.66
CA PRO A 152 -43.36 -20.12 -9.27
C PRO A 152 -44.54 -20.62 -8.44
N ARG A 153 -45.27 -19.71 -7.80
CA ARG A 153 -46.57 -20.03 -7.24
C ARG A 153 -47.52 -20.30 -8.41
N SER A 154 -47.74 -21.58 -8.70
CA SER A 154 -48.92 -22.02 -9.44
C SER A 154 -50.14 -21.64 -8.62
N SER A 155 -50.94 -20.71 -9.13
CA SER A 155 -52.27 -20.42 -8.62
C SER A 155 -53.25 -21.20 -9.49
N SER A 156 -54.00 -22.11 -8.86
CA SER A 156 -55.13 -22.84 -9.43
C SER A 156 -56.34 -21.93 -9.69
#